data_AF-A0A7S0TDC2-F1
#
_entry.id   AF-A0A7S0TDC2-F1
#
_cell.length_a   1.000
_cell.length_b   1.000
_cell.length_c   1.000
_cell.angle_alpha   90.00
_cell.angle_beta   90.00
_cell.angle_gamma   90.00
#
_symmetry.space_group_name_H-M   'P 1'
#
loop_
_entity.id
_entity.type
_entity.pdbx_description
1 polymer ?
#
loop_
_entity_poly.entity_id
_entity_poly.type
_entity_poly.pdbx_seq_one_letter_code
_entity_poly.pdbx_strand_id
1 'polypeptide(L)'
;REYSARTHGWQKAKQREIVATLYGVTWPQFLAAITTVLQHEQQRRDAATQSICLDAIKYCCAAAICLHLHSELHSFLCALAEFVYLEQNKHLHDAQRRKAVLCGDHVKQEWFVNVCNFARAGNISTACLVVAQICNDMKCRVLYDANQKLLRDIEREFGDSLYLVHPDRKFLFSGPLTKQSAKNGAL
;
A
#
# COMPACT_ATOMS: atom_id res chain seq x y z
N ARG A 1 32.13 -41.93 -5.65
CA ARG A 1 30.76 -41.65 -6.14
C ARG A 1 30.44 -40.22 -5.73
N GLU A 2 30.85 -39.26 -6.54
CA GLU A 2 30.60 -37.84 -6.32
C GLU A 2 29.16 -37.51 -6.76
N TYR A 3 28.31 -37.18 -5.80
CA TYR A 3 27.04 -36.52 -6.08
C TYR A 3 27.36 -35.09 -6.50
N SER A 4 27.53 -34.89 -7.81
CA SER A 4 27.55 -33.55 -8.41
C SER A 4 26.22 -32.87 -8.09
N ALA A 5 26.25 -31.95 -7.13
CA ALA A 5 25.16 -31.04 -6.85
C ALA A 5 24.97 -30.15 -8.09
N ARG A 6 24.11 -30.60 -9.01
CA ARG A 6 23.62 -29.77 -10.11
C ARG A 6 22.95 -28.56 -9.50
N THR A 7 23.63 -27.42 -9.56
CA THR A 7 23.03 -26.12 -9.33
C THR A 7 21.96 -25.94 -10.39
N HIS A 8 20.72 -26.20 -10.03
CA HIS A 8 19.57 -25.86 -10.86
C HIS A 8 19.56 -24.34 -11.02
N GLY A 9 20.10 -23.86 -12.14
CA GLY A 9 19.92 -22.47 -12.54
C GLY A 9 18.44 -22.24 -12.83
N TRP A 10 17.86 -21.22 -12.21
CA TRP A 10 16.49 -20.78 -12.51
C TRP A 10 16.45 -20.34 -13.97
N GLN A 11 15.89 -21.17 -14.85
CA GLN A 11 15.63 -20.79 -16.24
C GLN A 11 14.39 -19.90 -16.29
N LYS A 12 14.44 -18.82 -17.08
CA LYS A 12 13.25 -18.04 -17.39
C LYS A 12 12.20 -18.98 -17.99
N ALA A 13 11.02 -19.05 -17.37
CA ALA A 13 9.93 -19.87 -17.89
C ALA A 13 9.53 -19.36 -19.28
N LYS A 14 9.80 -20.15 -20.32
CA LYS A 14 9.37 -19.82 -21.70
C LYS A 14 7.85 -19.88 -21.85
N GLN A 15 7.17 -20.66 -21.00
CA GLN A 15 5.72 -20.84 -21.01
C GLN A 15 5.06 -19.87 -20.03
N ARG A 16 4.56 -18.75 -20.55
CA ARG A 16 3.73 -17.79 -19.81
C ARG A 16 2.48 -18.42 -19.19
N GLU A 17 1.97 -19.49 -19.80
CA GLU A 17 0.80 -20.24 -19.34
C GLU A 17 0.98 -20.85 -17.95
N ILE A 18 2.17 -21.36 -17.63
CA ILE A 18 2.47 -21.89 -16.28
C ILE A 18 2.35 -20.77 -15.25
N VAL A 19 2.95 -19.61 -15.54
CA VAL A 19 2.92 -18.45 -14.63
C VAL A 19 1.49 -17.91 -14.48
N ALA A 20 0.74 -17.82 -15.58
CA ALA A 20 -0.67 -17.41 -15.57
C ALA A 20 -1.52 -18.37 -14.73
N THR A 21 -1.31 -19.69 -14.87
CA THR A 21 -2.05 -20.70 -14.13
C THR A 21 -1.72 -20.66 -12.64
N LEU A 22 -0.43 -20.58 -12.28
CA LEU A 22 0.00 -20.46 -10.89
C LEU A 22 -0.58 -19.20 -10.24
N TYR A 23 -0.55 -18.08 -10.96
CA TYR A 23 -1.15 -16.84 -10.47
C TYR A 23 -2.68 -16.98 -10.32
N GLY A 24 -3.35 -17.58 -11.30
CA GLY A 24 -4.80 -17.84 -11.28
C GLY A 24 -5.27 -18.65 -10.06
N VAL A 25 -4.41 -19.50 -9.49
CA VAL A 25 -4.72 -20.30 -8.29
C VAL A 25 -4.36 -19.58 -6.98
N THR A 26 -3.37 -18.68 -7.00
CA THR A 26 -2.79 -18.06 -5.79
C THR A 26 -3.28 -16.64 -5.51
N TRP A 27 -3.82 -15.95 -6.52
CA TRP A 27 -4.31 -14.57 -6.35
C TRP A 27 -5.42 -14.40 -5.31
N PRO A 28 -6.36 -15.35 -5.07
CA PRO A 28 -7.40 -15.13 -4.06
C PRO A 28 -6.81 -15.01 -2.66
N GLN A 29 -5.75 -15.75 -2.35
CA GLN A 29 -5.04 -15.70 -1.08
C GLN A 29 -4.29 -14.37 -0.92
N PHE A 30 -3.65 -13.89 -2.00
CA PHE A 30 -3.02 -12.56 -2.00
C PHE A 30 -4.04 -11.46 -1.76
N LEU A 31 -5.16 -11.48 -2.49
CA LEU A 31 -6.22 -10.50 -2.32
C LEU A 31 -6.77 -10.52 -0.89
N ALA A 32 -7.10 -11.70 -0.37
CA ALA A 32 -7.65 -11.84 0.98
C ALA A 32 -6.69 -11.29 2.06
N ALA A 33 -5.40 -11.59 1.96
CA ALA A 33 -4.39 -11.05 2.89
C ALA A 33 -4.30 -9.52 2.81
N ILE A 34 -4.26 -8.97 1.59
CA ILE A 34 -4.20 -7.53 1.33
C ILE A 34 -5.46 -6.82 1.87
N THR A 35 -6.66 -7.31 1.52
CA THR A 35 -7.92 -6.68 1.91
C THR A 35 -8.11 -6.73 3.42
N THR A 36 -7.70 -7.81 4.07
CA THR A 36 -7.74 -7.91 5.54
C THR A 36 -6.95 -6.75 6.17
N VAL A 37 -5.73 -6.49 5.71
CA VAL A 37 -4.93 -5.38 6.26
C VAL A 37 -5.53 -4.01 5.91
N LEU A 38 -5.99 -3.82 4.67
CA LEU A 38 -6.45 -2.51 4.19
C LEU A 38 -7.85 -2.14 4.69
N GLN A 39 -8.71 -3.12 4.99
CA GLN A 39 -10.10 -2.91 5.40
C GLN A 39 -10.30 -3.05 6.92
N HIS A 40 -9.48 -3.84 7.64
CA HIS A 40 -9.67 -4.06 9.07
C HIS A 40 -9.14 -2.88 9.91
N GLU A 41 -10.02 -2.20 10.65
CA GLU A 41 -9.75 -0.95 11.39
C GLU A 41 -8.57 -1.05 12.36
N GLN A 42 -8.36 -2.21 12.98
CA GLN A 42 -7.27 -2.44 13.92
C GLN A 42 -5.90 -2.51 13.24
N GLN A 43 -5.84 -3.04 12.01
CA GLN A 43 -4.60 -3.17 11.22
C GLN A 43 -4.32 -1.92 10.38
N ARG A 44 -5.35 -1.10 10.11
CA ARG A 44 -5.19 0.23 9.48
C ARG A 44 -4.30 1.20 10.24
N ARG A 45 -3.92 0.90 11.49
CA ARG A 45 -3.09 1.79 12.31
C ARG A 45 -1.62 1.73 11.96
N ASP A 46 -1.16 0.68 11.27
CA ASP A 46 0.22 0.57 10.83
C ASP A 46 0.38 1.02 9.37
N ALA A 47 0.81 2.26 9.20
CA ALA A 47 1.08 2.85 7.90
C ALA A 47 2.20 2.13 7.12
N ALA A 48 3.15 1.49 7.81
CA ALA A 48 4.22 0.74 7.15
C ALA A 48 3.65 -0.52 6.48
N THR A 49 2.84 -1.29 7.20
CA THR A 49 2.16 -2.47 6.63
C THR A 49 1.20 -2.06 5.50
N GLN A 50 0.42 -0.98 5.65
CA GLN A 50 -0.44 -0.47 4.58
C GLN A 50 0.36 -0.11 3.31
N SER A 51 1.51 0.54 3.47
CA SER A 51 2.42 0.86 2.38
C SER A 51 2.88 -0.41 1.63
N ILE A 52 3.21 -1.47 2.37
CA ILE A 52 3.61 -2.76 1.77
C ILE A 52 2.43 -3.38 1.02
N CYS A 53 1.21 -3.33 1.56
CA CYS A 53 0.02 -3.82 0.88
C CYS A 53 -0.29 -3.04 -0.42
N LEU A 54 -0.06 -1.73 -0.46
CA LEU A 54 -0.20 -0.93 -1.68
C LEU A 54 0.82 -1.32 -2.75
N ASP A 55 2.07 -1.63 -2.34
CA ASP A 55 3.07 -2.19 -3.26
C ASP A 55 2.65 -3.59 -3.74
N ALA A 56 2.10 -4.44 -2.87
CA ALA A 56 1.60 -5.76 -3.23
C ALA A 56 0.46 -5.67 -4.26
N ILE A 57 -0.52 -4.77 -4.07
CA ILE A 57 -1.57 -4.48 -5.05
C ILE A 57 -0.95 -4.03 -6.37
N LYS A 58 -0.02 -3.08 -6.35
CA LYS A 58 0.64 -2.56 -7.56
C LYS A 58 1.24 -3.69 -8.39
N TYR A 59 2.00 -4.59 -7.76
CA TYR A 59 2.63 -5.70 -8.47
C TYR A 59 1.62 -6.80 -8.87
N CYS A 60 0.58 -7.05 -8.08
CA CYS A 60 -0.49 -7.98 -8.43
C CYS A 60 -1.27 -7.50 -9.66
N CYS A 61 -1.68 -6.22 -9.68
CA CYS A 61 -2.30 -5.60 -10.84
C CYS A 61 -1.38 -5.66 -12.07
N ALA A 62 -0.09 -5.33 -11.92
CA ALA A 62 0.86 -5.38 -13.02
C ALA A 62 0.99 -6.81 -13.58
N ALA A 63 1.06 -7.83 -12.72
CA ALA A 63 1.08 -9.23 -13.13
C ALA A 63 -0.20 -9.60 -13.88
N ALA A 64 -1.38 -9.25 -13.34
CA ALA A 64 -2.67 -9.52 -13.97
C ALA A 64 -2.81 -8.84 -15.35
N ILE A 65 -2.35 -7.58 -15.50
CA ILE A 65 -2.32 -6.86 -16.78
C ILE A 65 -1.39 -7.58 -17.77
N CYS A 66 -0.16 -7.92 -17.35
CA CYS A 66 0.84 -8.56 -18.22
C CYS A 66 0.44 -9.97 -18.69
N LEU A 67 -0.45 -10.63 -17.93
CA LEU A 67 -0.94 -11.99 -18.19
C LEU A 67 -2.37 -11.99 -18.78
N HIS A 68 -2.95 -10.81 -19.04
CA HIS A 68 -4.33 -10.64 -19.55
C HIS A 68 -5.42 -11.29 -18.66
N LEU A 69 -5.19 -11.28 -17.35
CA LEU A 69 -6.09 -11.83 -16.33
C LEU A 69 -7.07 -10.74 -15.85
N HIS A 70 -8.11 -10.50 -16.65
CA HIS A 70 -9.02 -9.36 -16.44
C HIS A 70 -9.89 -9.47 -15.19
N SER A 71 -10.33 -10.67 -14.80
CA SER A 71 -11.11 -10.91 -13.59
C SER A 71 -10.30 -10.60 -12.32
N GLU A 72 -9.06 -11.08 -12.30
CA GLU A 72 -8.10 -10.92 -11.22
C GLU A 72 -7.73 -9.45 -11.08
N LEU A 73 -7.41 -8.80 -12.20
CA LEU A 73 -7.16 -7.37 -12.25
C LEU A 73 -8.33 -6.59 -11.66
N HIS A 74 -9.56 -6.87 -12.08
CA HIS A 74 -10.74 -6.17 -11.59
C HIS A 74 -10.88 -6.29 -10.07
N SER A 75 -10.66 -7.48 -9.51
CA SER A 75 -10.73 -7.70 -8.06
C SER A 75 -9.67 -6.88 -7.29
N PHE A 76 -8.42 -6.85 -7.76
CA PHE A 76 -7.39 -6.02 -7.14
C PHE A 76 -7.67 -4.52 -7.29
N LEU A 77 -8.20 -4.08 -8.44
CA LEU A 77 -8.58 -2.69 -8.66
C LEU A 77 -9.76 -2.28 -7.77
N CYS A 78 -10.72 -3.16 -7.51
CA CYS A 78 -11.82 -2.87 -6.59
C CYS A 78 -11.29 -2.63 -5.18
N ALA A 79 -10.40 -3.49 -4.69
CA ALA A 79 -9.76 -3.33 -3.38
C ALA A 79 -8.96 -2.01 -3.30
N LEU A 80 -8.19 -1.68 -4.36
CA LEU A 80 -7.48 -0.41 -4.45
C LEU A 80 -8.44 0.79 -4.45
N ALA A 81 -9.50 0.72 -5.25
CA ALA A 81 -10.46 1.80 -5.42
C ALA A 81 -11.24 2.08 -4.15
N GLU A 82 -11.66 1.03 -3.45
CA GLU A 82 -12.28 1.14 -2.13
C GLU A 82 -11.32 1.81 -1.15
N PHE A 83 -10.06 1.37 -1.09
CA PHE A 83 -9.06 1.98 -0.22
C PHE A 83 -8.86 3.46 -0.53
N VAL A 84 -8.61 3.81 -1.80
CA VAL A 84 -8.45 5.19 -2.28
C VAL A 84 -9.67 6.03 -1.90
N TYR A 85 -10.88 5.52 -2.15
CA TYR A 85 -12.12 6.22 -1.85
C TYR A 85 -12.25 6.51 -0.36
N LEU A 86 -12.01 5.51 0.48
CA LEU A 86 -12.08 5.67 1.94
C LEU A 86 -11.03 6.66 2.46
N GLU A 87 -9.83 6.65 1.90
CA GLU A 87 -8.74 7.56 2.29
C GLU A 87 -9.00 9.01 1.84
N GLN A 88 -9.57 9.21 0.66
CA GLN A 88 -9.94 10.54 0.17
C GLN A 88 -11.11 11.14 0.95
N ASN A 89 -12.05 10.29 1.38
CA ASN A 89 -13.29 10.70 2.02
C ASN A 89 -13.28 10.57 3.56
N LYS A 90 -12.11 10.54 4.21
CA LYS A 90 -11.98 10.44 5.69
C LYS A 90 -12.79 11.48 6.47
N HIS A 91 -13.11 12.61 5.86
CA HIS A 91 -13.90 13.69 6.45
C HIS A 91 -15.40 13.38 6.54
N LEU A 92 -15.90 12.42 5.74
CA LEU A 92 -17.29 11.97 5.79
C LEU A 92 -17.51 11.02 6.96
N HIS A 93 -18.75 10.97 7.48
CA HIS A 93 -19.11 10.04 8.53
C HIS A 93 -19.03 8.58 8.06
N ASP A 94 -18.58 7.66 8.92
CA ASP A 94 -18.33 6.25 8.59
C ASP A 94 -19.51 5.55 7.91
N ALA A 95 -20.72 5.70 8.44
CA ALA A 95 -21.95 5.18 7.83
C ALA A 95 -22.18 5.66 6.39
N GLN A 96 -21.90 6.93 6.09
CA GLN A 96 -22.03 7.47 4.73
C GLN A 96 -20.97 6.88 3.80
N ARG A 97 -19.73 6.74 4.27
CA ARG A 97 -18.65 6.11 3.49
C ARG A 97 -18.98 4.66 3.15
N ARG A 98 -19.44 3.87 4.14
CA ARG A 98 -19.84 2.48 3.94
C ARG A 98 -20.99 2.37 2.94
N LYS A 99 -22.01 3.24 3.04
CA LYS A 99 -23.10 3.30 2.07
C LYS A 99 -22.60 3.59 0.65
N ALA A 100 -21.72 4.57 0.48
CA ALA A 100 -21.17 4.92 -0.83
C ALA A 100 -20.32 3.79 -1.45
N VAL A 101 -19.53 3.08 -0.62
CA VAL A 101 -18.80 1.89 -1.06
C VAL A 101 -19.77 0.79 -1.54
N LEU A 102 -20.84 0.52 -0.78
CA LEU A 102 -21.88 -0.45 -1.18
C LEU A 102 -22.62 -0.05 -2.45
N CYS A 103 -22.81 1.25 -2.71
CA CYS A 103 -23.37 1.77 -3.95
C CYS A 103 -22.40 1.72 -5.15
N GLY A 104 -21.15 1.27 -4.93
CA GLY A 104 -20.14 1.17 -5.97
C GLY A 104 -19.54 2.51 -6.38
N ASP A 105 -19.58 3.54 -5.53
CA ASP A 105 -19.04 4.86 -5.90
C ASP A 105 -17.52 4.83 -6.11
N HIS A 106 -16.83 3.94 -5.40
CA HIS A 106 -15.40 3.73 -5.52
C HIS A 106 -14.98 3.24 -6.92
N VAL A 107 -15.78 2.41 -7.60
CA VAL A 107 -15.45 1.92 -8.96
C VAL A 107 -15.82 2.90 -10.09
N LYS A 108 -16.53 3.98 -9.76
CA LYS A 108 -16.89 5.03 -10.73
C LYS A 108 -15.76 6.03 -10.99
N GLN A 109 -14.63 5.88 -10.27
CA GLN A 109 -13.48 6.77 -10.43
C GLN A 109 -12.91 6.67 -11.85
N GLU A 110 -12.58 7.82 -12.45
CA GLU A 110 -12.11 7.90 -13.84
C GLU A 110 -10.88 7.01 -14.08
N TRP A 111 -9.90 7.04 -13.17
CA TRP A 111 -8.70 6.22 -13.28
C TRP A 111 -9.01 4.73 -13.29
N PHE A 112 -10.02 4.27 -12.54
CA PHE A 112 -10.42 2.86 -12.48
C PHE A 112 -10.93 2.39 -13.85
N VAL A 113 -11.83 3.19 -14.44
CA VAL A 113 -12.40 2.93 -15.76
C VAL A 113 -11.29 2.94 -16.82
N ASN A 114 -10.39 3.93 -16.75
CA ASN A 114 -9.26 4.05 -17.68
C ASN A 114 -8.32 2.84 -17.62
N VAL A 115 -7.94 2.37 -16.42
CA VAL A 115 -7.10 1.16 -16.28
C VAL A 115 -7.78 -0.06 -16.89
N CYS A 116 -9.08 -0.27 -16.61
CA CYS A 116 -9.84 -1.37 -17.18
C CYS A 116 -9.85 -1.32 -18.72
N ASN A 117 -10.03 -0.14 -19.30
CA ASN A 117 -10.06 0.07 -20.74
C ASN A 117 -8.67 -0.15 -21.37
N PHE A 118 -7.61 0.41 -20.79
CA PHE A 118 -6.24 0.21 -21.28
C PHE A 118 -5.81 -1.26 -21.22
N ALA A 119 -6.15 -1.97 -20.14
CA ALA A 119 -5.84 -3.38 -20.00
C ALA A 119 -6.55 -4.24 -21.06
N ARG A 120 -7.84 -3.96 -21.35
CA ARG A 120 -8.61 -4.64 -22.41
C ARG A 120 -8.10 -4.32 -23.81
N ALA A 121 -7.68 -3.08 -24.04
CA ALA A 121 -7.11 -2.64 -25.31
C ALA A 121 -5.67 -3.15 -25.54
N GLY A 122 -5.08 -3.88 -24.58
CA GLY A 122 -3.71 -4.38 -24.68
C GLY A 122 -2.63 -3.32 -24.46
N ASN A 123 -2.99 -2.12 -23.99
CA ASN A 123 -2.03 -1.08 -23.64
C ASN A 123 -1.46 -1.29 -22.22
N ILE A 124 -0.62 -2.32 -22.11
CA ILE A 124 -0.04 -2.80 -20.85
C ILE A 124 0.76 -1.70 -20.15
N SER A 125 1.59 -0.96 -20.88
CA SER A 125 2.48 0.05 -20.29
C SER A 125 1.71 1.18 -19.62
N THR A 126 0.70 1.74 -20.31
CA THR A 126 -0.13 2.80 -19.75
C THR A 126 -0.97 2.31 -18.58
N ALA A 127 -1.58 1.12 -18.67
CA ALA A 127 -2.35 0.54 -17.57
C ALA A 127 -1.49 0.37 -16.30
N CYS A 128 -0.30 -0.20 -16.44
CA CYS A 128 0.64 -0.38 -15.32
C CYS A 128 1.11 0.96 -14.74
N LEU A 129 1.35 1.97 -15.59
CA LEU A 129 1.78 3.30 -15.16
C LEU A 129 0.71 3.98 -14.30
N VAL A 130 -0.56 3.96 -14.74
CA VAL A 130 -1.67 4.55 -13.98
C VAL A 130 -1.83 3.85 -12.62
N VAL A 131 -1.81 2.51 -12.58
CA VAL A 131 -1.88 1.76 -11.32
C VAL A 131 -0.72 2.12 -10.39
N ALA A 132 0.50 2.16 -10.93
CA ALA A 132 1.68 2.49 -10.14
C ALA A 132 1.60 3.89 -9.55
N GLN A 133 1.12 4.87 -10.32
CA GLN A 133 0.91 6.24 -9.86
C GLN A 133 -0.07 6.28 -8.70
N ILE A 134 -1.27 5.68 -8.84
CA ILE A 134 -2.28 5.67 -7.78
C ILE A 134 -1.76 5.00 -6.50
N CYS A 135 -1.09 3.86 -6.61
CA CYS A 135 -0.52 3.18 -5.45
C CYS A 135 0.58 4.00 -4.77
N ASN A 136 1.48 4.61 -5.55
CA ASN A 136 2.58 5.41 -5.01
C ASN A 136 2.05 6.69 -4.33
N ASP A 137 1.09 7.36 -4.94
CA ASP A 137 0.46 8.56 -4.38
C ASP A 137 -0.24 8.24 -3.05
N MET A 138 -1.01 7.14 -3.00
CA MET A 138 -1.65 6.72 -1.75
C MET A 138 -0.65 6.30 -0.70
N LYS A 139 0.43 5.61 -1.08
CA LYS A 139 1.51 5.25 -0.16
C LYS A 139 2.14 6.49 0.45
N CYS A 140 2.46 7.49 -0.36
CA CYS A 140 2.99 8.77 0.11
C CYS A 140 2.02 9.45 1.08
N ARG A 141 0.72 9.48 0.76
CA ARG A 141 -0.32 10.07 1.61
C ARG A 141 -0.44 9.38 2.96
N VAL A 142 -0.54 8.05 2.96
CA VAL A 142 -0.68 7.25 4.19
C VAL A 142 0.52 7.44 5.12
N LEU A 143 1.74 7.37 4.57
CA LEU A 143 2.97 7.57 5.34
C LEU A 143 3.08 9.00 5.88
N TYR A 144 2.70 9.99 5.07
CA TYR A 144 2.68 11.39 5.50
C TYR A 144 1.69 11.61 6.65
N ASP A 145 0.44 11.15 6.50
CA ASP A 145 -0.61 11.29 7.52
C ASP A 145 -0.17 10.65 8.85
N ALA A 146 0.43 9.46 8.79
CA ALA A 146 0.92 8.76 9.97
C ALA A 146 2.09 9.49 10.65
N ASN A 147 3.04 10.00 9.87
CA ASN A 147 4.14 10.79 10.39
C ASN A 147 3.65 12.10 11.04
N GLN A 148 2.73 12.83 10.39
CA GLN A 148 2.17 14.06 10.97
C GLN A 148 1.38 13.79 12.24
N LYS A 149 0.66 12.66 12.30
CA LYS A 149 -0.01 12.24 13.54
C LYS A 149 1.00 11.96 14.66
N LEU A 150 2.09 11.25 14.37
CA LEU A 150 3.13 10.98 15.35
C LEU A 150 3.76 12.26 15.88
N LEU A 151 4.05 13.24 15.01
CA LEU A 151 4.57 14.53 15.43
C LEU A 151 3.59 15.29 16.34
N ARG A 152 2.28 15.29 16.03
CA ARG A 152 1.24 15.90 16.88
C ARG A 152 1.13 15.23 18.24
N ASP A 153 1.25 13.90 18.29
CA ASP A 153 1.18 13.15 19.53
C ASP A 153 2.41 13.44 20.42
N ILE A 154 3.60 13.61 19.82
CA ILE A 154 4.81 14.07 20.51
C ILE A 154 4.65 15.53 21.01
N GLU A 155 4.21 16.47 20.16
CA GLU A 155 3.94 17.85 20.59
C GLU A 155 3.01 17.91 21.80
N ARG A 156 1.95 17.10 21.80
CA ARG A 156 1.00 17.03 22.91
C ARG A 156 1.66 16.58 24.22
N GLU A 157 2.67 15.72 24.16
CA GLU A 157 3.43 15.26 25.32
C GLU A 157 4.33 16.37 25.90
N PHE A 158 4.90 17.22 25.05
CA PHE A 158 5.77 18.33 25.45
C PHE A 158 5.04 19.66 25.69
N GLY A 159 3.74 19.74 25.39
CA GLY A 159 2.90 20.93 25.57
C GLY A 159 3.35 22.12 24.72
N ASP A 160 3.14 23.35 25.20
CA ASP A 160 3.42 24.60 24.45
C ASP A 160 4.92 24.91 24.27
N SER A 161 5.80 24.04 24.76
CA SER A 161 7.25 24.26 24.71
C SER A 161 7.89 23.88 23.37
N LEU A 162 7.16 23.15 22.51
CA LEU A 162 7.73 22.55 21.32
C LEU A 162 6.72 22.46 20.16
N TYR A 163 7.10 23.03 19.02
CA TYR A 163 6.35 22.91 17.75
C TYR A 163 7.14 22.04 16.77
N LEU A 164 6.62 20.85 16.49
CA LEU A 164 7.16 19.81 15.59
C LEU A 164 6.38 19.62 14.28
N VAL A 165 5.09 19.94 14.23
CA VAL A 165 4.25 19.75 13.05
C VAL A 165 4.68 20.72 11.96
N HIS A 166 5.23 20.14 10.91
CA HIS A 166 5.70 20.86 9.74
C HIS A 166 5.70 19.91 8.53
N PRO A 167 5.37 20.38 7.32
CA PRO A 167 5.35 19.53 6.11
C PRO A 167 6.69 18.81 5.87
N ASP A 168 7.79 19.49 6.12
CA ASP A 168 9.15 18.96 5.86
C ASP A 168 9.75 18.15 7.01
N ARG A 169 9.07 18.06 8.17
CA ARG A 169 9.59 17.33 9.33
C ARG A 169 9.10 15.89 9.32
N LYS A 170 10.03 14.98 9.60
CA LYS A 170 9.76 13.54 9.71
C LYS A 170 10.37 13.01 10.99
N PHE A 171 9.59 12.22 11.70
CA PHE A 171 10.10 11.44 12.80
C PHE A 171 10.98 10.32 12.24
N LEU A 172 12.19 10.16 12.79
CA LEU A 172 13.12 9.13 12.36
C LEU A 172 13.20 7.99 13.37
N PHE A 173 13.44 8.32 14.65
CA PHE A 173 13.70 7.34 15.69
C PHE A 173 13.51 7.94 17.09
N SER A 174 13.11 7.11 18.05
CA SER A 174 13.14 7.41 19.49
C SER A 174 13.81 6.26 20.24
N GLY A 175 14.63 6.59 21.23
CA GLY A 175 15.26 5.61 22.12
C GLY A 175 15.68 6.22 23.44
N PRO A 176 15.86 5.40 24.49
CA PRO A 176 16.31 5.88 25.79
C PRO A 176 17.76 6.35 25.71
N LEU A 177 18.05 7.52 26.27
CA LEU A 177 19.40 8.05 26.39
C LEU A 177 19.67 8.47 27.84
N THR A 178 20.88 8.19 28.33
CA THR A 178 21.32 8.63 29.65
C THR A 178 22.16 9.89 29.49
N LYS A 179 21.65 11.02 30.01
CA LYS A 179 22.41 12.28 30.03
C LYS A 179 23.54 12.17 31.04
N GLN A 180 24.79 12.23 30.58
CA GLN A 180 25.93 12.44 31.48
C GLN A 180 25.89 13.88 32.00
N SER A 181 25.61 14.05 33.29
CA SER A 181 25.76 15.35 33.97
C SER A 181 27.07 15.35 34.75
N ALA A 182 27.79 16.47 34.70
CA ALA A 182 28.96 16.66 35.55
C ALA A 182 28.49 16.61 37.01
N LYS A 183 29.04 15.69 37.81
CA LYS A 183 28.95 15.79 39.27
C LYS A 183 29.54 17.14 39.65
N ASN A 184 28.71 18.02 40.18
CA ASN A 184 28.98 19.30 40.84
C ASN A 184 30.38 19.89 40.66
N GLY A 185 30.42 21.11 40.12
CA GLY A 185 31.59 21.98 40.19
C GLY A 185 32.18 21.97 41.59
N ALA A 186 33.34 21.33 41.71
CA ALA A 186 34.35 21.71 42.65
C ALA A 186 35.03 22.95 42.05
N LEU A 187 34.52 24.12 42.41
CA LEU A 187 35.25 25.38 42.42
C LEU A 187 35.14 25.94 43.82
#